data_AF-A0AA40C6B7-F1
#
_entry.id   AF-A0AA40C6B7-F1
#
_cell.length_a   1.000
_cell.length_b   1.000
_cell.length_c   1.000
_cell.angle_alpha   90.00
_cell.angle_beta   90.00
_cell.angle_gamma   90.00
#
_symmetry.space_group_name_H-M   'P 1'
#
loop_
_entity.id
_entity.type
_entity.pdbx_description
1 polymer ?
#
loop_
_entity_poly.entity_id
_entity_poly.type
_entity_poly.pdbx_seq_one_letter_code
_entity_poly.pdbx_strand_id
1 'polypeptide(L)'
;DLYTPQWIRGHGNNREGWCGFCKPGKWLSMRSGFWYHKTFTHGINSSNGCAFKQPQSMRLRGGTWEGRCSRCQKWIRLKGGVVRSSWFHHEHKVS
;
A
#
# COMPACT_ATOMS: atom_id res chain seq x y z
N ASP A 1 3.32 12.54 8.15
CA ASP A 1 3.64 11.41 7.25
C ASP A 1 2.39 11.03 6.42
N LEU A 2 2.48 10.09 5.47
CA LEU A 2 1.36 9.73 4.59
C LEU A 2 0.40 8.68 5.21
N TYR A 3 0.82 7.99 6.26
CA TYR A 3 0.08 6.90 6.91
C TYR A 3 -0.91 7.45 7.93
N THR A 4 -0.51 8.44 8.72
CA THR A 4 -1.33 9.08 9.76
C THR A 4 -2.58 9.75 9.16
N PRO A 5 -3.79 9.53 9.74
CA PRO A 5 -5.00 10.23 9.32
C PRO A 5 -4.93 11.71 9.71
N GLN A 6 -5.25 12.59 8.77
CA GLN A 6 -5.38 14.03 9.04
C GLN A 6 -6.72 14.38 9.70
N TRP A 7 -7.76 13.59 9.41
CA TRP A 7 -9.07 13.75 10.02
C TRP A 7 -9.55 12.41 10.59
N ILE A 8 -10.08 12.48 11.79
CA ILE A 8 -10.71 11.36 12.50
C ILE A 8 -12.10 11.82 12.91
N ARG A 9 -13.10 10.95 12.75
CA ARG A 9 -14.46 11.17 13.24
C ARG A 9 -14.96 10.01 14.08
N GLY A 10 -16.03 10.25 14.82
CA GLY A 10 -16.65 9.25 15.71
C GLY A 10 -15.92 9.06 17.03
N HIS A 11 -16.48 8.22 17.89
CA HIS A 11 -15.96 7.95 19.23
C HIS A 11 -15.86 6.44 19.52
N GLY A 12 -15.02 6.08 20.49
CA GLY A 12 -14.82 4.71 20.94
C GLY A 12 -14.40 3.77 19.81
N ASN A 13 -15.20 2.73 19.60
CA ASN A 13 -14.95 1.67 18.62
C ASN A 13 -15.39 2.02 17.19
N ASN A 14 -16.19 3.06 17.03
CA ASN A 14 -16.70 3.52 15.73
C ASN A 14 -15.85 4.68 15.17
N ARG A 15 -14.60 4.80 15.61
CA ARG A 15 -13.67 5.79 15.07
C ARG A 15 -13.34 5.47 13.63
N GLU A 16 -13.36 6.48 12.78
CA GLU A 16 -13.03 6.38 11.36
C GLU A 16 -11.98 7.44 10.98
N GLY A 17 -11.02 7.04 10.16
CA GLY A 17 -10.01 7.92 9.57
C GLY A 17 -10.35 8.27 8.13
N TRP A 18 -10.08 9.51 7.72
CA TRP A 18 -10.27 9.96 6.34
C TRP A 18 -9.05 9.65 5.47
N CYS A 19 -9.27 8.96 4.35
CA CYS A 19 -8.28 8.76 3.31
C CYS A 19 -8.48 9.77 2.18
N GLY A 20 -7.60 10.78 2.12
CA GLY A 20 -7.59 11.80 1.06
C GLY A 20 -6.94 11.36 -0.26
N PHE A 21 -6.30 10.18 -0.32
CA PHE A 21 -5.73 9.64 -1.56
C PHE A 21 -6.78 8.98 -2.47
N CYS A 22 -7.93 8.62 -1.91
CA CYS A 22 -9.09 8.20 -2.68
C CYS A 22 -9.71 9.42 -3.36
N LYS A 23 -10.32 9.24 -4.54
CA LYS A 23 -11.16 10.25 -5.20
C LYS A 23 -12.59 9.70 -5.28
N PRO A 24 -13.61 10.34 -4.66
CA PRO A 24 -13.61 11.66 -3.98
C PRO A 24 -13.05 11.68 -2.54
N GLY A 25 -12.53 10.55 -2.03
CA GLY A 25 -12.04 10.41 -0.66
C GLY A 25 -12.93 9.43 0.13
N LYS A 26 -12.41 8.82 1.20
CA LYS A 26 -13.12 7.74 1.89
C LYS A 26 -12.88 7.71 3.39
N TRP A 27 -13.96 7.62 4.18
CA TRP A 27 -13.89 7.28 5.61
C TRP A 27 -13.76 5.78 5.79
N LEU A 28 -12.85 5.36 6.67
CA LEU A 28 -12.56 3.95 6.93
C LEU A 28 -12.37 3.72 8.43
N SER A 29 -12.82 2.58 8.93
CA SER A 29 -12.69 2.21 10.34
C SER A 29 -11.23 2.22 10.81
N MET A 30 -10.97 2.88 11.94
CA MET A 30 -9.64 2.96 12.58
C MET A 30 -9.19 1.64 13.22
N ARG A 31 -10.10 0.67 13.44
CA ARG A 31 -9.73 -0.63 14.04
C ARG A 31 -8.78 -1.44 13.17
N SER A 32 -8.94 -1.36 11.85
CA SER A 32 -8.09 -2.10 10.90
C SER A 32 -8.22 -1.61 9.46
N GLY A 33 -9.44 -1.25 9.05
CA GLY A 33 -9.74 -0.90 7.66
C GLY A 33 -8.92 0.27 7.11
N PHE A 34 -8.77 1.35 7.87
CA PHE A 34 -8.02 2.53 7.46
C PHE A 34 -6.55 2.21 7.18
N TRP A 35 -5.90 1.55 8.14
CA TRP A 35 -4.50 1.16 8.08
C TRP A 35 -4.22 0.18 6.94
N TYR A 36 -5.04 -0.86 6.84
CA TYR A 36 -4.92 -1.86 5.77
C TYR A 36 -5.08 -1.21 4.39
N HIS A 37 -6.05 -0.31 4.26
CA HIS A 37 -6.28 0.41 3.02
C HIS A 37 -5.08 1.29 2.63
N LYS A 38 -4.54 2.09 3.56
CA LYS A 38 -3.33 2.90 3.33
C LYS A 38 -2.17 2.04 2.81
N THR A 39 -1.93 0.89 3.46
CA THR A 39 -0.83 0.00 3.09
C THR A 39 -1.04 -0.68 1.75
N PHE A 40 -2.17 -1.36 1.55
CA PHE A 40 -2.35 -2.26 0.41
C PHE A 40 -3.08 -1.65 -0.79
N THR A 41 -3.73 -0.50 -0.61
CA THR A 41 -4.35 0.26 -1.73
C THR A 41 -3.44 1.38 -2.21
N HIS A 42 -2.82 2.12 -1.28
CA HIS A 42 -1.98 3.27 -1.61
C HIS A 42 -0.48 3.00 -1.50
N GLY A 43 -0.08 1.82 -1.03
CA GLY A 43 1.32 1.43 -0.97
C GLY A 43 2.10 2.25 0.04
N ILE A 44 1.54 2.52 1.22
CA ILE A 44 2.19 3.33 2.26
C ILE A 44 2.73 2.42 3.35
N ASN A 45 3.99 2.60 3.71
CA ASN A 45 4.66 1.85 4.76
C ASN A 45 4.24 2.35 6.15
N SER A 46 3.80 1.44 7.01
CA SER A 46 3.35 1.74 8.37
C SER A 46 4.45 2.18 9.33
N SER A 47 5.70 1.76 9.09
CA SER A 47 6.83 2.01 10.01
C SER A 47 7.44 3.40 9.85
N ASN A 48 7.41 3.98 8.64
CA ASN A 48 8.00 5.29 8.36
C ASN A 48 7.02 6.29 7.72
N GLY A 49 5.80 5.84 7.40
CA GLY A 49 4.76 6.65 6.78
C GLY A 49 5.10 7.18 5.39
N CYS A 50 6.07 6.58 4.70
CA CYS A 50 6.44 6.88 3.31
C CYS A 50 5.81 5.90 2.34
N ALA A 51 5.78 6.24 1.04
CA ALA A 51 5.38 5.29 0.00
C ALA A 51 6.39 4.12 -0.09
N PHE A 52 5.89 2.92 -0.42
CA PHE A 52 6.73 1.77 -0.71
C PHE A 52 7.65 2.06 -1.88
N LYS A 53 8.86 1.48 -1.81
CA LYS A 53 9.83 1.61 -2.88
C LYS A 53 9.29 0.93 -4.13
N GLN A 54 9.51 1.56 -5.28
CA GLN A 54 9.19 0.95 -6.56
C GLN A 54 10.19 -0.18 -6.88
N PRO A 55 9.82 -1.13 -7.74
CA PRO A 55 10.76 -2.15 -8.22
C PRO A 55 12.00 -1.51 -8.83
N GLN A 56 13.18 -2.06 -8.56
CA GLN A 56 14.44 -1.59 -9.15
C GLN A 56 14.45 -1.80 -10.68
N SER A 57 13.75 -2.81 -11.14
CA SER A 57 13.58 -3.11 -12.56
C SER A 57 12.23 -3.78 -12.78
N MET A 58 11.61 -3.50 -13.92
CA MET A 58 10.43 -4.21 -14.39
C MET A 58 10.77 -5.01 -15.65
N ARG A 59 10.21 -6.21 -15.78
CA ARG A 59 10.35 -7.04 -16.99
C ARG A 59 9.04 -7.73 -17.33
N LEU A 60 8.84 -8.02 -18.61
CA LEU A 60 7.76 -8.89 -19.09
C LEU A 60 8.36 -10.27 -19.40
N ARG A 61 7.88 -11.32 -18.73
CA ARG A 61 8.34 -12.70 -18.94
C ARG A 61 7.15 -13.62 -19.16
N GLY A 62 7.05 -14.22 -20.35
CA GLY A 62 5.94 -15.13 -20.70
C GLY A 62 4.56 -14.49 -20.52
N GLY A 63 4.41 -13.21 -20.91
CA GLY A 63 3.17 -12.46 -20.76
C GLY A 63 2.86 -11.96 -19.34
N THR A 64 3.70 -12.24 -18.35
CA THR A 64 3.52 -11.75 -16.97
C THR A 64 4.54 -10.67 -16.63
N TRP A 65 4.08 -9.55 -16.09
CA TRP A 65 4.96 -8.50 -15.57
C TRP A 65 5.58 -8.93 -14.23
N GLU A 66 6.88 -8.69 -14.07
CA GLU A 66 7.62 -8.95 -12.84
C GLU A 66 8.42 -7.72 -12.44
N GLY A 67 8.42 -7.39 -11.14
CA GLY A 67 9.25 -6.34 -10.54
C GLY A 67 10.38 -6.94 -9.70
N ARG A 68 11.60 -6.39 -9.80
CA ARG A 68 12.75 -6.79 -8.97
C ARG A 68 12.79 -6.00 -7.68
N CYS A 69 12.72 -6.68 -6.53
CA CYS A 69 12.84 -6.04 -5.22
C CYS A 69 14.30 -5.72 -4.91
N SER A 70 14.58 -4.49 -4.49
CA SER A 70 15.94 -4.07 -4.13
C SER A 70 16.44 -4.70 -2.83
N ARG A 71 15.53 -5.09 -1.92
CA ARG A 71 15.89 -5.70 -0.62
C ARG A 71 16.19 -7.19 -0.77
N CYS A 72 15.22 -7.96 -1.25
CA CYS A 72 15.39 -9.42 -1.33
C CYS A 72 16.00 -9.90 -2.65
N GLN A 73 16.19 -9.00 -3.63
CA GLN A 73 16.73 -9.31 -4.96
C GLN A 73 15.91 -10.34 -5.78
N LYS A 74 14.67 -10.61 -5.36
CA LYS A 74 13.74 -11.53 -6.04
C LYS A 74 12.86 -10.80 -7.05
N TRP A 75 12.45 -11.53 -8.08
CA TRP A 75 11.45 -11.09 -9.04
C TRP A 75 10.05 -11.46 -8.54
N ILE A 76 9.19 -10.45 -8.41
CA ILE A 76 7.83 -10.57 -7.88
C ILE A 76 6.85 -10.37 -9.02
N ARG A 77 5.97 -11.36 -9.23
CA ARG A 77 4.92 -11.29 -10.26
C ARG A 77 3.89 -10.22 -9.90
N LEU A 78 3.60 -9.35 -10.86
CA LEU A 78 2.63 -8.26 -10.75
C LEU A 78 1.31 -8.71 -11.41
N LYS A 79 0.26 -8.86 -10.60
CA LYS A 79 -1.07 -9.17 -11.12
C LYS A 79 -1.62 -7.96 -11.89
N GLY A 80 -2.06 -8.19 -13.12
CA GLY A 80 -2.66 -7.16 -13.98
C GLY A 80 -1.67 -6.14 -14.54
N GLY A 81 -0.36 -6.40 -14.48
CA GLY A 81 0.65 -5.52 -15.09
C GLY A 81 0.89 -4.18 -14.41
N VAL A 82 0.26 -3.92 -13.26
CA VAL A 82 0.43 -2.66 -12.52
C VAL A 82 1.06 -2.93 -11.16
N VAL A 83 2.01 -2.08 -10.76
CA VAL A 83 2.57 -2.05 -9.41
C VAL A 83 1.50 -1.56 -8.43
N ARG A 84 0.67 -2.48 -7.94
CA ARG A 84 -0.38 -2.23 -6.95
C ARG A 84 -0.31 -3.27 -5.84
N SER A 85 -1.35 -4.08 -5.74
CA SER A 85 -1.63 -4.93 -4.59
C SER A 85 -0.53 -5.99 -4.36
N SER A 86 -0.13 -6.75 -5.39
CA SER A 86 0.87 -7.81 -5.23
C SER A 86 2.24 -7.30 -4.81
N TRP A 87 2.63 -6.12 -5.31
CA TRP A 87 3.87 -5.48 -4.93
C TRP A 87 3.82 -4.93 -3.51
N PHE A 88 2.75 -4.24 -3.14
CA PHE A 88 2.59 -3.68 -1.79
C PHE A 88 2.53 -4.76 -0.71
N HIS A 89 1.92 -5.91 -1.01
CA HIS A 89 1.97 -7.07 -0.12
C HIS A 89 3.38 -7.63 0.05
N HIS A 90 4.20 -7.62 -1.01
CA HIS A 90 5.59 -8.01 -0.91
C HIS A 90 6.38 -7.00 -0.08
N GLU A 91 6.32 -5.71 -0.43
CA GLU A 91 7.06 -4.65 0.24
C GLU A 91 6.69 -4.55 1.73
N HIS A 92 5.43 -4.73 2.11
CA HIS A 92 5.03 -4.80 3.52
C HIS A 92 5.69 -5.96 4.27
N LYS A 93 5.91 -7.11 3.63
CA LYS A 93 6.55 -8.28 4.26
C LYS A 93 8.07 -8.15 4.38
N VAL A 94 8.70 -7.38 3.51
CA VAL A 94 10.16 -7.20 3.49
C VAL A 94 10.60 -5.85 4.07
N SER A 95 9.66 -5.03 4.53
CA SER A 95 9.92 -3.68 5.06
C SER A 95 10.31 -3.65 6.51
#